data_AF-A0A7R9Z5Y1-F1
#
_entry.id   AF-A0A7R9Z5Y1-F1
#
_cell.length_a   1.000
_cell.length_b   1.000
_cell.length_c   1.000
_cell.angle_alpha   90.00
_cell.angle_beta   90.00
_cell.angle_gamma   90.00
#
_symmetry.space_group_name_H-M   'P 1'
#
loop_
_entity.id
_entity.type
_entity.pdbx_description
1 polymer ?
#
loop_
_entity_poly.entity_id
_entity_poly.type
_entity_poly.pdbx_seq_one_letter_code
_entity_poly.pdbx_strand_id
1 'polypeptide(L)'
;KIDREQDPGMYELACFDLSLKNRYWRGTLQRYPHRLKAVEELGFNWGENRLEQLRQFKEKYGHANVTPSDDKELYNWVGGVRATHKNRTSGKKAYSKHSQRAYEKKLTKLREVLGGEDAFNEWINSTHVHDRDRRCTEAMRVHREKMGHCVHPDRAMRHWVLGIRARYHRKKEGRLHPNESLSEGTIADLTDVGFCWTDRCTCEGAPKDQGVLDGGSSDDTDE
;
A
#
# COMPACT_ATOMS: atom_id res chain seq x y z
N LYS A 1 -20.56 -6.61 -8.79
CA LYS A 1 -21.36 -5.95 -7.72
C LYS A 1 -22.77 -6.46 -7.87
N ILE A 2 -23.30 -7.16 -6.86
CA ILE A 2 -24.71 -7.58 -6.85
C ILE A 2 -25.51 -6.33 -6.53
N ASP A 3 -26.43 -5.95 -7.42
CA ASP A 3 -27.32 -4.81 -7.18
C ASP A 3 -28.46 -5.24 -6.24
N ARG A 4 -28.74 -4.41 -5.24
CA ARG A 4 -29.77 -4.68 -4.24
C ARG A 4 -31.17 -4.75 -4.87
N GLU A 5 -31.38 -4.02 -5.96
CA GLU A 5 -32.65 -3.99 -6.67
C GLU A 5 -32.85 -5.20 -7.59
N GLN A 6 -31.76 -5.82 -8.07
CA GLN A 6 -31.83 -6.98 -8.97
C GLN A 6 -31.93 -8.31 -8.23
N ASP A 7 -31.24 -8.45 -7.09
CA ASP A 7 -31.35 -9.66 -6.26
C ASP A 7 -31.13 -9.32 -4.77
N PRO A 8 -32.22 -8.99 -4.04
CA PRO A 8 -32.15 -8.62 -2.63
C PRO A 8 -31.58 -9.75 -1.76
N GLY A 9 -31.88 -11.00 -2.09
CA GLY A 9 -31.44 -12.17 -1.32
C GLY A 9 -29.93 -12.39 -1.43
N MET A 10 -29.38 -12.30 -2.65
CA MET A 10 -27.94 -12.38 -2.86
C MET A 10 -27.20 -11.16 -2.30
N TYR A 11 -27.80 -9.97 -2.32
CA TYR A 11 -27.22 -8.79 -1.68
C TYR A 11 -27.14 -8.94 -0.15
N GLU A 12 -28.19 -9.46 0.50
CA GLU A 12 -28.19 -9.72 1.94
C GLU A 12 -27.17 -10.80 2.33
N LEU A 13 -27.06 -11.87 1.55
CA LEU A 13 -26.03 -12.90 1.74
C LEU A 13 -24.62 -12.32 1.58
N ALA A 14 -24.38 -11.46 0.59
CA ALA A 14 -23.09 -10.79 0.42
C ALA A 14 -22.76 -9.85 1.60
N CYS A 15 -23.75 -9.12 2.11
CA CYS A 15 -23.58 -8.28 3.31
C CYS A 15 -23.29 -9.12 4.56
N PHE A 16 -23.96 -10.26 4.70
CA PHE A 16 -23.75 -11.21 5.79
C PHE A 16 -22.35 -11.83 5.73
N ASP A 17 -21.90 -12.26 4.55
CA ASP A 17 -20.55 -12.76 4.28
C ASP A 17 -19.47 -11.72 4.64
N LEU A 18 -19.62 -10.47 4.18
CA LEU A 18 -18.70 -9.38 4.50
C LEU A 18 -18.68 -9.08 6.01
N SER A 19 -19.82 -9.15 6.68
CA SER A 19 -19.94 -8.98 8.13
C SER A 19 -19.24 -10.11 8.89
N LEU A 20 -19.43 -11.36 8.48
CA LEU A 20 -18.79 -12.54 9.06
C LEU A 20 -17.27 -12.47 8.91
N LYS A 21 -16.77 -12.18 7.71
CA LYS A 21 -15.34 -11.99 7.42
C LYS A 21 -14.77 -10.88 8.31
N ASN A 22 -15.42 -9.72 8.38
CA ASN A 22 -14.97 -8.63 9.26
C ASN A 22 -14.90 -9.03 10.74
N ARG A 23 -15.89 -9.76 11.25
CA ARG A 23 -15.89 -10.25 12.65
C ARG A 23 -14.81 -11.30 12.89
N TYR A 24 -14.60 -12.21 11.94
CA TYR A 24 -13.54 -13.21 11.99
C TYR A 24 -12.14 -12.58 12.01
N TRP A 25 -11.92 -11.55 11.16
CA TRP A 25 -10.65 -10.81 11.10
C TRP A 25 -10.41 -9.95 12.33
N ARG A 26 -11.45 -9.30 12.86
CA ARG A 26 -11.36 -8.51 14.11
C ARG A 26 -11.24 -9.37 15.37
N GLY A 27 -11.38 -10.70 15.26
CA GLY A 27 -11.28 -11.60 16.40
C GLY A 27 -12.54 -11.63 17.28
N THR A 28 -13.64 -11.00 16.83
CA THR A 28 -14.89 -10.90 17.60
C THR A 28 -15.79 -12.12 17.39
N LEU A 29 -15.61 -12.85 16.29
CA LEU A 29 -16.38 -14.06 16.01
C LEU A 29 -15.98 -15.24 16.91
N GLN A 30 -14.74 -15.27 17.39
CA GLN A 30 -14.20 -16.27 18.31
C GLN A 30 -14.89 -16.24 19.69
N ARG A 31 -15.69 -15.20 19.98
CA ARG A 31 -16.56 -15.14 21.15
C ARG A 31 -17.71 -16.16 21.08
N TYR A 32 -18.00 -16.69 19.89
CA TYR A 32 -19.07 -17.66 19.63
C TYR A 32 -18.50 -18.92 18.96
N PRO A 33 -17.81 -19.80 19.71
CA PRO A 33 -17.10 -20.95 19.14
C PRO A 33 -18.02 -21.93 18.41
N HIS A 34 -19.26 -22.10 18.87
CA HIS A 34 -20.26 -22.93 18.18
C HIS A 34 -20.66 -22.37 16.81
N ARG A 35 -20.74 -21.04 16.65
CA ARG A 35 -21.01 -20.39 15.36
C ARG A 35 -19.82 -20.52 14.42
N LEU A 36 -18.61 -20.39 14.95
CA LEU A 36 -17.39 -20.57 14.16
C LEU A 36 -17.33 -21.99 13.58
N LYS A 37 -17.57 -23.01 14.42
CA LYS A 37 -17.58 -24.42 14.02
C LYS A 37 -18.65 -24.69 12.95
N ALA A 38 -19.87 -24.21 13.14
CA ALA A 38 -20.95 -24.38 12.16
C ALA A 38 -20.61 -23.74 10.80
N VAL A 39 -19.99 -22.56 10.80
CA VAL A 39 -19.59 -21.88 9.57
C VAL A 39 -18.39 -22.58 8.90
N GLU A 40 -17.46 -23.15 9.67
CA GLU A 40 -16.37 -24.00 9.17
C GLU A 40 -16.87 -25.31 8.57
N GLU A 41 -17.83 -25.98 9.21
CA GLU A 41 -18.48 -27.21 8.70
C GLU A 41 -19.25 -26.96 7.39
N LEU A 42 -19.73 -25.74 7.17
CA LEU A 42 -20.35 -25.30 5.91
C LEU A 42 -19.32 -24.96 4.80
N GLY A 43 -18.02 -25.15 5.06
CA GLY A 43 -16.96 -24.88 4.08
C GLY A 43 -16.73 -23.38 3.81
N PHE A 44 -17.15 -22.52 4.74
CA PHE A 44 -17.06 -21.07 4.55
C PHE A 44 -15.61 -20.60 4.47
N ASN A 45 -15.27 -19.93 3.37
CA ASN A 45 -13.92 -19.43 3.14
C ASN A 45 -13.66 -18.14 3.92
N TRP A 46 -12.89 -18.25 4.99
CA TRP A 46 -12.53 -17.14 5.88
C TRP A 46 -11.56 -16.11 5.27
N GLY A 47 -11.13 -16.31 4.03
CA GLY A 47 -10.09 -15.52 3.40
C GLY A 47 -8.72 -16.21 3.38
N GLU A 48 -8.67 -17.55 3.42
CA GLU A 48 -7.48 -18.27 2.92
C GLU A 48 -7.22 -17.86 1.45
N ASN A 49 -8.28 -17.58 0.69
CA ASN A 49 -8.19 -16.94 -0.62
C ASN A 49 -7.48 -15.58 -0.58
N ARG A 50 -7.57 -14.79 0.50
CA ARG A 50 -6.89 -13.47 0.56
C ARG A 50 -5.39 -13.62 0.81
N LEU A 51 -5.00 -14.61 1.62
CA LEU A 51 -3.59 -14.95 1.77
C LEU A 51 -3.00 -15.45 0.45
N GLU A 52 -3.74 -16.29 -0.26
CA GLU A 52 -3.30 -16.80 -1.55
C GLU A 52 -3.28 -15.72 -2.63
N GLN A 53 -4.27 -14.82 -2.66
CA GLN A 53 -4.24 -13.63 -3.52
C GLN A 53 -3.05 -12.73 -3.21
N LEU A 54 -2.70 -12.54 -1.93
CA LEU A 54 -1.52 -11.77 -1.56
C LEU A 54 -0.22 -12.47 -2.01
N ARG A 55 -0.16 -13.81 -1.91
CA ARG A 55 0.95 -14.62 -2.41
C ARG A 55 1.10 -14.42 -3.93
N GLN A 56 0.04 -14.62 -4.69
CA GLN A 56 0.02 -14.47 -6.14
C GLN A 56 0.36 -13.03 -6.56
N PHE A 57 -0.16 -12.03 -5.83
CA PHE A 57 0.18 -10.64 -6.05
C PHE A 57 1.68 -10.39 -5.83
N LYS A 58 2.25 -10.92 -4.74
CA LYS A 58 3.68 -10.81 -4.46
C LYS A 58 4.53 -11.51 -5.51
N GLU A 59 4.13 -12.68 -5.97
CA GLU A 59 4.83 -13.43 -7.04
C GLU A 59 4.81 -12.64 -8.36
N LYS A 60 3.66 -12.06 -8.71
CA LYS A 60 3.49 -11.29 -9.95
C LYS A 60 4.22 -9.95 -9.96
N TYR A 61 4.20 -9.22 -8.84
CA TYR A 61 4.72 -7.85 -8.76
C TYR A 61 6.01 -7.71 -7.95
N GLY A 62 6.53 -8.81 -7.39
CA GLY A 62 7.71 -8.81 -6.50
C GLY A 62 7.46 -8.22 -5.11
N HIS A 63 6.25 -7.69 -4.84
CA HIS A 63 5.93 -7.00 -3.59
C HIS A 63 4.49 -7.28 -3.11
N ALA A 64 4.25 -7.20 -1.80
CA ALA A 64 2.91 -7.41 -1.22
C ALA A 64 2.11 -6.10 -1.00
N ASN A 65 2.50 -5.02 -1.68
CA ASN A 65 1.90 -3.70 -1.56
C ASN A 65 0.77 -3.50 -2.57
N VAL A 66 -0.41 -3.94 -2.18
CA VAL A 66 -1.62 -3.88 -2.98
C VAL A 66 -2.14 -2.44 -3.00
N THR A 67 -2.65 -1.99 -4.15
CA THR A 67 -3.25 -0.66 -4.31
C THR A 67 -4.75 -0.77 -4.59
N PRO A 68 -5.54 0.29 -4.35
CA PRO A 68 -6.98 0.26 -4.65
C PRO A 68 -7.29 0.01 -6.12
N SER A 69 -6.38 0.38 -7.02
CA SER A 69 -6.49 0.14 -8.47
C SER A 69 -6.16 -1.28 -8.88
N ASP A 70 -5.31 -1.99 -8.11
CA ASP A 70 -4.97 -3.39 -8.41
C ASP A 70 -6.10 -4.32 -8.00
N ASP A 71 -6.49 -4.24 -6.73
CA ASP A 71 -7.60 -4.99 -6.16
C ASP A 71 -8.09 -4.25 -4.90
N LYS A 72 -9.25 -3.61 -5.03
CA LYS A 72 -9.87 -2.84 -3.96
C LYS A 72 -10.19 -3.69 -2.73
N GLU A 73 -10.60 -4.95 -2.92
CA GLU A 73 -10.97 -5.82 -1.81
C GLU A 73 -9.73 -6.31 -1.06
N LEU A 74 -8.70 -6.71 -1.79
CA LEU A 74 -7.43 -7.13 -1.22
C LEU A 74 -6.73 -5.94 -0.53
N TYR A 75 -6.78 -4.73 -1.12
CA TYR A 75 -6.30 -3.50 -0.49
C TYR A 75 -6.94 -3.24 0.87
N ASN A 76 -8.28 -3.29 0.94
CA ASN A 76 -9.01 -3.08 2.18
C ASN A 76 -8.68 -4.15 3.23
N TRP A 77 -8.52 -5.40 2.78
CA TRP A 77 -8.12 -6.50 3.64
C TRP A 77 -6.72 -6.29 4.22
N VAL A 78 -5.72 -5.91 3.40
CA VAL A 78 -4.36 -5.56 3.84
C VAL A 78 -4.39 -4.42 4.86
N GLY A 79 -5.16 -3.36 4.58
CA GLY A 79 -5.34 -2.24 5.51
C GLY A 79 -5.94 -2.69 6.85
N GLY A 80 -6.90 -3.62 6.83
CA GLY A 80 -7.48 -4.23 8.02
C GLY A 80 -6.46 -5.04 8.84
N VAL A 81 -5.58 -5.79 8.17
CA VAL A 81 -4.49 -6.54 8.82
C VAL A 81 -3.51 -5.57 9.51
N ARG A 82 -3.01 -4.55 8.79
CA ARG A 82 -2.10 -3.52 9.35
C ARG A 82 -2.72 -2.80 10.54
N ALA A 83 -3.96 -2.36 10.43
CA ALA A 83 -4.67 -1.68 11.51
C ALA A 83 -4.87 -2.58 12.74
N THR A 84 -5.22 -3.86 12.53
CA THR A 84 -5.39 -4.84 13.61
C THR A 84 -4.07 -5.09 14.33
N HIS A 85 -2.96 -5.24 13.60
CA HIS A 85 -1.63 -5.40 14.17
C HIS A 85 -1.24 -4.20 15.04
N LYS A 86 -1.35 -2.98 14.50
CA LYS A 86 -1.06 -1.74 15.24
C LYS A 86 -1.91 -1.59 16.50
N ASN A 87 -3.20 -1.95 16.45
CA ASN A 87 -4.09 -1.89 17.60
C ASN A 87 -3.76 -2.94 18.67
N ARG A 88 -3.14 -4.06 18.29
CA ARG A 88 -2.71 -5.11 19.21
C ARG A 88 -1.36 -4.81 19.84
N THR A 89 -0.42 -4.23 19.09
CA THR A 89 0.92 -3.89 19.59
C THR A 89 0.93 -2.59 20.41
N SER A 90 0.02 -1.66 20.14
CA SER A 90 -0.05 -0.38 20.88
C SER A 90 -0.61 -0.49 22.31
N GLY A 91 -0.94 -1.69 22.79
CA GLY A 91 -1.45 -1.91 24.16
C GLY A 91 -2.84 -1.32 24.44
N LYS A 92 -3.47 -0.66 23.46
CA LYS A 92 -4.73 0.09 23.62
C LYS A 92 -5.94 -0.78 23.99
N LYS A 93 -5.87 -2.10 23.83
CA LYS A 93 -6.95 -3.03 24.13
C LYS A 93 -6.42 -4.35 24.70
N ALA A 94 -7.03 -4.81 25.79
CA ALA A 94 -6.83 -6.16 26.29
C ALA A 94 -7.66 -7.15 25.45
N TYR A 95 -7.00 -8.14 24.86
CA TYR A 95 -7.66 -9.22 24.10
C TYR A 95 -7.67 -10.49 24.93
N SER A 96 -8.71 -11.32 24.78
CA SER A 96 -8.76 -12.62 25.45
C SER A 96 -7.65 -13.56 24.94
N LYS A 97 -7.21 -14.50 25.78
CA LYS A 97 -6.19 -15.51 25.42
C LYS A 97 -6.56 -16.28 24.14
N HIS A 98 -7.84 -16.63 23.99
CA HIS A 98 -8.34 -17.31 22.78
C HIS A 98 -8.23 -16.44 21.53
N SER A 99 -8.52 -15.14 21.64
CA SER A 99 -8.37 -14.19 20.53
C SER A 99 -6.90 -13.98 20.15
N GLN A 100 -6.00 -13.96 21.13
CA GLN A 100 -4.56 -13.87 20.90
C GLN A 100 -4.04 -15.10 20.15
N ARG A 101 -4.34 -16.31 20.62
CA ARG A 101 -3.88 -17.56 20.00
C ARG A 101 -4.39 -17.72 18.56
N ALA A 102 -5.63 -17.34 18.30
CA ALA A 102 -6.20 -17.35 16.95
C ALA A 102 -5.52 -16.32 16.03
N TYR A 103 -5.16 -15.14 16.55
CA TYR A 103 -4.47 -14.11 15.80
C TYR A 103 -3.02 -14.51 15.48
N GLU A 104 -2.30 -15.10 16.42
CA GLU A 104 -0.93 -15.57 16.17
C GLU A 104 -0.86 -16.65 15.09
N LYS A 105 -1.79 -17.62 15.10
CA LYS A 105 -1.88 -18.62 14.01
C LYS A 105 -2.02 -17.96 12.63
N LYS A 106 -2.74 -16.83 12.54
CA LYS A 106 -2.89 -16.06 11.30
C LYS A 106 -1.59 -15.34 10.93
N LEU A 107 -0.90 -14.76 11.91
CA LEU A 107 0.40 -14.12 11.69
C LEU A 107 1.45 -15.11 11.20
N THR A 108 1.48 -16.33 11.74
CA THR A 108 2.36 -17.39 11.25
C THR A 108 2.16 -17.64 9.76
N LYS A 109 0.90 -17.85 9.32
CA LYS A 109 0.59 -18.02 7.88
C LYS A 109 0.99 -16.80 7.04
N LEU A 110 0.76 -15.59 7.54
CA LEU A 110 1.16 -14.34 6.86
C LEU A 110 2.67 -14.24 6.70
N ARG A 111 3.44 -14.54 7.74
CA ARG A 111 4.91 -14.54 7.72
C ARG A 111 5.44 -15.54 6.70
N GLU A 112 4.87 -16.74 6.66
CA GLU A 112 5.21 -17.76 5.66
C GLU A 112 4.98 -17.24 4.22
N VAL A 113 3.82 -16.65 3.94
CA VAL A 113 3.50 -16.07 2.62
C VAL A 113 4.43 -14.91 2.26
N LEU A 114 4.76 -14.06 3.24
CA LEU A 114 5.58 -12.88 3.03
C LEU A 114 7.08 -13.15 3.02
N GLY A 115 7.53 -14.37 3.33
CA GLY A 115 8.94 -14.77 3.27
C GLY A 115 9.72 -14.53 4.57
N GLY A 116 9.06 -14.70 5.72
CA GLY A 116 9.68 -14.66 7.05
C GLY A 116 9.29 -13.44 7.89
N GLU A 117 9.90 -13.35 9.07
CA GLU A 117 9.61 -12.31 10.07
C GLU A 117 10.05 -10.93 9.57
N ASP A 118 11.22 -10.82 8.93
CA ASP A 118 11.76 -9.55 8.47
C ASP A 118 10.90 -8.92 7.36
N ALA A 119 10.54 -9.73 6.35
CA ALA A 119 9.66 -9.30 5.27
C ALA A 119 8.24 -8.95 5.78
N PHE A 120 7.74 -9.68 6.78
CA PHE A 120 6.50 -9.33 7.46
C PHE A 120 6.61 -7.98 8.17
N ASN A 121 7.69 -7.76 8.94
CA ASN A 121 7.89 -6.52 9.69
C ASN A 121 8.08 -5.30 8.78
N GLU A 122 8.80 -5.47 7.68
CA GLU A 122 8.90 -4.45 6.64
C GLU A 122 7.53 -4.12 6.05
N TRP A 123 6.76 -5.14 5.67
CA TRP A 123 5.44 -4.96 5.07
C TRP A 123 4.39 -4.37 6.02
N ILE A 124 4.35 -4.82 7.29
CA ILE A 124 3.33 -4.41 8.26
C ILE A 124 3.58 -2.99 8.76
N ASN A 125 4.85 -2.58 8.84
CA ASN A 125 5.25 -1.23 9.24
C ASN A 125 5.38 -0.28 8.05
N SER A 126 5.28 -0.78 6.82
CA SER A 126 5.33 0.07 5.64
C SER A 126 4.19 1.09 5.66
N THR A 127 4.58 2.36 5.58
CA THR A 127 3.65 3.47 5.46
C THR A 127 3.17 3.56 4.01
N HIS A 128 1.96 4.09 3.79
CA HIS A 128 1.48 4.38 2.44
C HIS A 128 2.45 5.29 1.65
N VAL A 129 3.22 6.12 2.35
CA VAL A 129 4.26 6.98 1.75
C VAL A 129 5.44 6.14 1.25
N HIS A 130 5.96 5.20 2.06
CA HIS A 130 7.01 4.27 1.64
C HIS A 130 6.55 3.38 0.47
N ASP A 131 5.30 2.90 0.51
CA ASP A 131 4.72 2.07 -0.55
C ASP A 131 4.55 2.85 -1.86
N ARG A 132 4.22 4.14 -1.79
CA ARG A 132 4.17 5.01 -2.97
C ARG A 132 5.56 5.26 -3.53
N ASP A 133 6.53 5.59 -2.68
CA ASP A 133 7.89 5.87 -3.12
C ASP A 133 8.54 4.65 -3.78
N ARG A 134 8.41 3.46 -3.20
CA ARG A 134 8.93 2.23 -3.80
C ARG A 134 8.33 1.95 -5.19
N ARG A 135 7.00 2.06 -5.32
CA ARG A 135 6.31 1.83 -6.60
C ARG A 135 6.76 2.83 -7.67
N CYS A 136 6.85 4.10 -7.30
CA CYS A 136 7.26 5.13 -8.24
C CYS A 136 8.76 5.02 -8.60
N THR A 137 9.62 4.58 -7.68
CA THR A 137 11.02 4.26 -8.00
C THR A 137 11.11 3.13 -9.02
N GLU A 138 10.35 2.04 -8.82
CA GLU A 138 10.34 0.93 -9.77
C GLU A 138 9.73 1.32 -11.13
N ALA A 139 8.63 2.08 -11.14
CA ALA A 139 8.07 2.64 -12.37
C ALA A 139 9.07 3.54 -13.10
N MET A 140 9.91 4.28 -12.36
CA MET A 140 10.98 5.09 -12.95
C MET A 140 12.09 4.22 -13.56
N ARG A 141 12.46 3.10 -12.92
CA ARG A 141 13.43 2.14 -13.44
C ARG A 141 12.95 1.57 -14.78
N VAL A 142 11.72 1.06 -14.83
CA VAL A 142 11.11 0.51 -16.06
C VAL A 142 11.00 1.58 -17.15
N HIS A 143 10.58 2.79 -16.80
CA HIS A 143 10.45 3.89 -17.76
C HIS A 143 11.81 4.29 -18.34
N ARG A 144 12.84 4.39 -17.51
CA ARG A 144 14.20 4.71 -17.96
C ARG A 144 14.75 3.61 -18.87
N GLU A 145 14.56 2.34 -18.52
CA GLU A 145 14.96 1.21 -19.37
C GLU A 145 14.32 1.30 -20.76
N LYS A 146 13.06 1.72 -20.83
CA LYS A 146 12.31 1.84 -22.08
C LYS A 146 12.63 3.09 -22.90
N MET A 147 12.82 4.25 -22.25
CA MET A 147 12.89 5.57 -22.91
C MET A 147 14.28 6.22 -22.86
N GLY A 148 15.22 5.65 -22.10
CA GLY A 148 16.56 6.21 -21.89
C GLY A 148 16.62 7.38 -20.89
N HIS A 149 15.48 7.92 -20.44
CA HIS A 149 15.41 9.10 -19.58
C HIS A 149 14.39 8.98 -18.45
N CYS A 150 14.51 9.80 -17.41
CA CYS A 150 13.62 9.81 -16.24
C CYS A 150 12.43 10.78 -16.34
N VAL A 151 12.25 11.46 -17.49
CA VAL A 151 11.09 12.35 -17.73
C VAL A 151 9.85 11.51 -18.02
N HIS A 152 8.96 11.39 -17.04
CA HIS A 152 7.77 10.54 -17.14
C HIS A 152 6.55 11.33 -17.65
N PRO A 153 5.80 10.83 -18.66
CA PRO A 153 4.64 11.55 -19.22
C PRO A 153 3.42 11.56 -18.28
N ASP A 154 3.28 10.53 -17.43
CA ASP A 154 2.19 10.43 -16.46
C ASP A 154 2.21 11.56 -15.41
N ARG A 155 1.04 12.17 -15.19
CA ARG A 155 0.87 13.30 -14.26
C ARG A 155 1.13 12.91 -12.81
N ALA A 156 0.71 11.72 -12.38
CA ALA A 156 0.90 11.27 -11.00
C ALA A 156 2.39 11.04 -10.69
N MET A 157 3.13 10.50 -11.66
CA MET A 157 4.59 10.38 -11.61
C MET A 157 5.27 11.74 -11.54
N ARG A 158 4.87 12.72 -12.38
CA ARG A 158 5.43 14.09 -12.29
C ARG A 158 5.23 14.72 -10.92
N HIS A 159 4.02 14.64 -10.36
CA HIS A 159 3.75 15.15 -9.00
C HIS A 159 4.58 14.42 -7.94
N TRP A 160 4.77 13.11 -8.09
CA TRP A 160 5.62 12.35 -7.19
C TRP A 160 7.09 12.77 -7.27
N VAL A 161 7.63 12.97 -8.48
CA VAL A 161 9.00 13.46 -8.73
C VAL A 161 9.24 14.81 -8.05
N LEU A 162 8.30 15.75 -8.20
CA LEU A 162 8.39 17.05 -7.53
C LEU A 162 8.38 16.89 -6.00
N GLY A 163 7.48 16.05 -5.47
CA GLY A 163 7.37 15.80 -4.04
C GLY A 163 8.60 15.12 -3.44
N ILE A 164 9.23 14.17 -4.15
CA ILE A 164 10.41 13.47 -3.65
C ILE A 164 11.66 14.36 -3.71
N ARG A 165 11.81 15.22 -4.74
CA ARG A 165 12.85 16.25 -4.78
C ARG A 165 12.74 17.25 -3.65
N ALA A 166 11.52 17.76 -3.39
CA ALA A 166 11.29 18.70 -2.31
C ALA A 166 11.63 18.10 -0.93
N ARG A 167 11.25 16.83 -0.69
CA ARG A 167 11.64 16.10 0.54
C ARG A 167 13.15 15.90 0.64
N TYR A 168 13.82 15.59 -0.47
CA TYR A 168 15.28 15.44 -0.50
C TYR A 168 16.01 16.73 -0.12
N HIS A 169 15.62 17.86 -0.71
CA HIS A 169 16.21 19.17 -0.38
C HIS A 169 15.95 19.55 1.08
N ARG A 170 14.71 19.41 1.56
CA ARG A 170 14.39 19.62 3.00
C ARG A 170 15.23 18.73 3.92
N LYS A 171 15.44 17.46 3.55
CA LYS A 171 16.27 16.53 4.32
C LYS A 171 17.74 16.97 4.35
N LYS A 172 18.28 17.39 3.21
CA LYS A 172 19.65 17.92 3.09
C LYS A 172 19.86 19.18 3.94
N GLU A 173 18.83 20.01 4.07
CA GLU A 173 18.82 21.22 4.90
C GLU A 173 18.51 20.94 6.39
N GLY A 174 18.22 19.69 6.78
CA GLY A 174 17.80 19.36 8.14
C GLY A 174 16.40 19.86 8.52
N ARG A 175 15.56 20.20 7.54
CA ARG A 175 14.20 20.76 7.69
C ARG A 175 13.10 19.75 7.37
N LEU A 176 13.44 18.47 7.25
CA LEU A 176 12.43 17.43 7.00
C LEU A 176 11.49 17.32 8.20
N HIS A 177 10.18 17.38 7.93
CA HIS A 177 9.19 17.31 9.00
C HIS A 177 9.22 15.92 9.67
N PRO A 178 9.00 15.78 10.99
CA PRO A 178 9.07 14.48 11.69
C PRO A 178 8.13 13.39 11.16
N ASN A 179 7.00 13.80 10.56
CA ASN A 179 6.04 12.88 9.91
C ASN A 179 6.36 12.61 8.43
N GLU A 180 7.34 13.32 7.85
CA GLU A 180 7.83 13.05 6.51
C GLU A 180 9.03 12.11 6.60
N SER A 181 9.01 11.04 5.80
CA SER A 181 10.11 10.11 5.70
C SER A 181 10.65 10.09 4.28
N LEU A 182 11.97 10.15 4.15
CA LEU A 182 12.70 9.80 2.94
C LEU A 182 13.87 8.92 3.37
N SER A 183 13.76 7.62 3.14
CA SER A 183 14.76 6.66 3.59
C SER A 183 16.07 6.81 2.80
N GLU A 184 17.22 6.51 3.42
CA GLU A 184 18.50 6.48 2.70
C GLU A 184 18.48 5.45 1.57
N GLY A 185 17.81 4.31 1.77
CA GLY A 185 17.63 3.30 0.73
C GLY A 185 16.92 3.86 -0.51
N THR A 186 15.83 4.61 -0.32
CA THR A 186 15.11 5.26 -1.43
C THR A 186 15.99 6.25 -2.19
N ILE A 187 16.87 6.98 -1.49
CA ILE A 187 17.80 7.92 -2.13
C ILE A 187 18.84 7.15 -2.95
N ALA A 188 19.39 6.07 -2.40
CA ALA A 188 20.34 5.21 -3.08
C ALA A 188 19.72 4.55 -4.32
N ASP A 189 18.53 3.95 -4.20
CA ASP A 189 17.82 3.30 -5.30
C ASP A 189 17.56 4.26 -6.46
N LEU A 190 17.11 5.48 -6.17
CA LEU A 190 16.86 6.48 -7.21
C LEU A 190 18.14 6.97 -7.86
N THR A 191 19.20 7.13 -7.07
CA THR A 191 20.51 7.55 -7.57
C THR A 191 21.10 6.47 -8.49
N ASP A 192 20.95 5.18 -8.15
CA ASP A 192 21.32 4.03 -8.99
C ASP A 192 20.55 4.00 -10.32
N VAL A 193 19.25 4.33 -10.27
CA VAL A 193 18.43 4.50 -11.48
C VAL A 193 18.86 5.73 -12.30
N GLY A 194 19.80 6.57 -11.86
CA GLY A 194 20.22 7.78 -12.57
C GLY A 194 19.20 8.92 -12.44
N PHE A 195 18.39 8.91 -11.38
CA PHE A 195 17.43 9.97 -11.10
C PHE A 195 18.14 11.29 -10.79
N CYS A 196 17.68 12.36 -11.43
CA CYS A 196 18.21 13.69 -11.21
C CYS A 196 17.44 14.40 -10.07
N TRP A 197 18.15 14.73 -9.00
CA TRP A 197 17.61 15.44 -7.82
C TRP A 197 17.44 16.96 -8.02
N THR A 198 18.00 17.52 -9.09
CA THR A 198 17.87 18.95 -9.44
C THR A 198 16.77 19.17 -10.47
N ASP A 199 16.29 20.41 -10.60
CA ASP A 199 15.19 20.76 -11.51
C ASP A 199 15.57 20.65 -12.99
N ARG A 200 16.86 20.66 -13.30
CA ARG A 200 17.37 20.48 -14.66
C ARG A 200 17.69 19.01 -14.87
N CYS A 201 16.77 18.26 -15.47
CA CYS A 201 17.03 16.88 -15.87
C CYS A 201 18.06 16.87 -17.01
N THR A 202 19.32 16.54 -16.71
CA THR A 202 20.41 16.46 -17.69
C THR A 202 20.65 15.04 -18.22
N CYS A 203 19.71 14.11 -18.03
CA CYS A 203 19.91 12.74 -18.51
C CYS A 203 19.96 12.72 -20.05
N GLU A 204 20.97 12.05 -20.60
CA GLU A 204 21.14 11.86 -22.03
C GLU A 204 19.87 11.25 -22.65
N GLY A 205 19.38 11.84 -23.74
CA GLY A 205 18.14 11.43 -24.41
C GLY A 205 16.86 12.13 -23.95
N ALA A 206 16.89 12.99 -22.92
CA ALA A 206 15.71 13.80 -22.57
C ALA A 206 15.37 14.81 -23.70
N PRO A 207 14.09 14.99 -24.07
CA PRO A 207 13.69 16.02 -25.02
C PRO A 207 14.10 17.39 -24.48
N LYS A 208 14.88 18.15 -25.26
CA LYS A 208 15.44 19.46 -24.85
C LYS A 208 14.39 20.57 -24.69
N ASP A 209 13.11 20.29 -24.95
CA ASP A 209 12.06 21.30 -25.17
C ASP A 209 10.84 21.24 -24.22
N GLN A 210 10.93 20.50 -23.10
CA GLN A 210 9.91 20.61 -22.04
C GLN A 210 10.48 21.35 -20.83
N GLY A 211 10.64 22.66 -21.00
CA GLY A 211 11.27 23.52 -20.01
C GLY A 211 10.74 24.94 -19.98
N VAL A 212 9.42 25.14 -19.93
CA VAL A 212 8.81 26.35 -19.33
C VAL A 212 7.49 25.93 -18.68
N LEU A 213 7.50 25.61 -17.39
CA LEU A 213 6.30 25.79 -16.56
C LEU A 213 6.35 27.24 -16.10
N ASP A 214 5.76 28.11 -16.91
CA ASP A 214 5.64 29.52 -16.61
C ASP A 214 4.82 29.66 -15.32
N GLY A 215 5.48 30.17 -14.28
CA GLY A 215 4.80 30.65 -13.09
C GLY A 215 4.07 31.93 -13.49
N GLY A 216 2.82 31.80 -13.89
CA GLY A 216 1.95 32.92 -14.21
C GLY A 216 1.88 33.89 -13.02
N SER A 217 2.60 34.99 -13.15
CA SER A 217 2.32 36.25 -12.48
C SER A 217 1.05 36.81 -13.10
N SER A 218 -0.07 36.70 -12.39
CA SER A 218 -1.27 37.47 -12.70
C SER A 218 -1.08 38.88 -12.13
N ASP A 219 -0.61 39.79 -12.99
CA ASP A 219 -1.09 41.16 -12.94
C ASP A 219 -2.58 41.12 -13.27
N ASP A 220 -3.42 41.58 -12.34
CA ASP A 220 -4.75 42.10 -12.65
C ASP A 220 -4.78 43.55 -12.20
N THR A 221 -5.09 44.38 -13.19
CA THR A 221 -5.26 45.82 -13.18
C THR A 221 -6.70 46.19 -12.80
N ASP A 222 -6.94 47.50 -12.63
CA ASP A 222 -8.24 48.19 -12.45
C ASP A 222 -8.81 48.16 -11.00
N GLU A 223 -9.17 49.26 -10.34
CA GLU A 223 -9.61 50.62 -10.72
C GLU A 223 -9.03 51.69 -9.76
#